data_AF-A0A3M1WQH8-F1
#
_entry.id   AF-A0A3M1WQH8-F1
#
_cell.length_a   1.000
_cell.length_b   1.000
_cell.length_c   1.000
_cell.angle_alpha   90.00
_cell.angle_beta   90.00
_cell.angle_gamma   90.00
#
_symmetry.space_group_name_H-M   'P 1'
#
loop_
_entity.id
_entity.type
_entity.pdbx_description
1 polymer ?
#
loop_
_entity_poly.entity_id
_entity_poly.type
_entity_poly.pdbx_seq_one_letter_code
_entity_poly.pdbx_strand_id
1 'polypeptide(L)'
;MIRLFRTRREEEMKPSLMELACRRCPHCLWCHQDEAFWQRFETLAPARRYSRGCFVAFEGDSPSGIWVLCRGRAELICGSEHREVLIRLCGPGETLGHTGLFSGQPYDVSVRCVEDCWVRFLAKEDLLKLLPAGHPLVLPLLTLLSAELHEARARVRMFGLRWSPASHLAWHLLRQGGMAASRNNPYRIALTIRQLARLTGFSPRTVQKYLAVFRREGVVGREDQTLWVKDPARLRQYLESFA
;
A
#
# COMPACT_ATOMS: atom_id res chain seq x y z
N MET A 1 33.98 22.83 -32.61
CA MET A 1 32.91 22.22 -33.43
C MET A 1 32.36 21.02 -32.68
N ILE A 2 31.26 21.23 -31.96
CA ILE A 2 30.65 20.28 -31.02
C ILE A 2 29.84 19.26 -31.84
N ARG A 3 30.23 17.98 -31.80
CA ARG A 3 29.42 16.87 -32.33
C ARG A 3 28.38 16.48 -31.28
N LEU A 4 27.12 16.73 -31.63
CA LEU A 4 25.92 16.39 -30.89
C LEU A 4 25.87 14.90 -30.57
N PHE A 5 26.06 14.55 -29.30
CA PHE A 5 25.59 13.29 -28.74
C PHE A 5 24.06 13.33 -28.73
N ARG A 6 23.41 12.62 -29.67
CA ARG A 6 22.00 12.24 -29.57
C ARG A 6 21.85 11.31 -28.35
N THR A 7 21.61 11.88 -27.18
CA THR A 7 21.02 11.13 -26.07
C THR A 7 19.61 10.73 -26.51
N ARG A 8 19.42 9.44 -26.78
CA ARG A 8 18.09 8.81 -26.82
C ARG A 8 17.39 9.21 -25.52
N ARG A 9 16.41 10.10 -25.63
CA ARG A 9 15.34 10.23 -24.65
C ARG A 9 14.68 8.86 -24.59
N GLU A 10 14.90 8.15 -23.48
CA GLU A 10 13.93 7.14 -23.04
C GLU A 10 12.62 7.91 -22.86
N GLU A 11 11.77 7.84 -23.88
CA GLU A 11 10.40 8.30 -23.82
C GLU A 11 9.77 7.68 -22.57
N GLU A 12 9.32 8.57 -21.68
CA GLU A 12 8.61 8.28 -20.45
C GLU A 12 7.38 7.44 -20.76
N MET A 13 7.56 6.11 -20.77
CA MET A 13 6.50 5.16 -21.04
C MET A 13 5.46 5.29 -19.93
N LYS A 14 4.36 6.02 -20.23
CA LYS A 14 3.19 6.12 -19.36
C LYS A 14 2.75 4.68 -19.07
N PRO A 15 2.88 4.17 -17.83
CA PRO A 15 2.50 2.80 -17.56
C PRO A 15 0.99 2.68 -17.78
N SER A 16 0.58 1.84 -18.73
CA SER A 16 -0.82 1.47 -18.89
C SER A 16 -1.23 0.73 -17.62
N LEU A 17 -2.38 1.09 -17.04
CA LEU A 17 -2.84 0.40 -15.82
C LEU A 17 -3.11 -1.09 -16.06
N MET A 18 -3.31 -1.46 -17.32
CA MET A 18 -3.53 -2.83 -17.79
C MET A 18 -2.35 -3.76 -17.42
N GLU A 19 -1.11 -3.28 -17.44
CA GLU A 19 0.08 -4.08 -17.09
C GLU A 19 0.31 -4.21 -15.57
N LEU A 20 -0.30 -3.32 -14.78
CA LEU A 20 -0.07 -3.19 -13.35
C LEU A 20 -1.05 -4.01 -12.50
N ALA A 21 -2.16 -4.45 -13.10
CA ALA A 21 -3.27 -5.08 -12.41
C ALA A 21 -3.01 -6.52 -11.91
N CYS A 22 -1.93 -7.19 -12.34
CA CYS A 22 -1.88 -8.66 -12.24
C CYS A 22 -0.79 -9.26 -11.32
N ARG A 23 0.30 -8.54 -10.99
CA ARG A 23 1.47 -9.22 -10.37
C ARG A 23 1.42 -9.37 -8.84
N ARG A 24 0.40 -8.86 -8.12
CA ARG A 24 0.46 -8.84 -6.65
C ARG A 24 -0.84 -9.00 -5.83
N CYS A 25 -2.01 -9.27 -6.41
CA CYS A 25 -3.25 -8.94 -5.68
C CYS A 25 -4.14 -10.10 -5.21
N PRO A 26 -4.52 -10.11 -3.91
CA PRO A 26 -5.80 -10.63 -3.41
C PRO A 26 -6.99 -9.66 -3.58
N HIS A 27 -6.80 -8.36 -3.86
CA HIS A 27 -7.87 -7.35 -3.87
C HIS A 27 -7.68 -6.26 -4.95
N CYS A 28 -7.43 -6.66 -6.21
CA CYS A 28 -7.26 -5.65 -7.25
C CYS A 28 -8.65 -5.09 -7.55
N LEU A 29 -8.92 -3.86 -7.12
CA LEU A 29 -10.19 -3.17 -7.38
C LEU A 29 -10.57 -3.24 -8.87
N TRP A 30 -9.56 -3.28 -9.75
CA TRP A 30 -9.71 -3.08 -11.18
C TRP A 30 -9.51 -4.33 -12.06
N CYS A 31 -9.33 -5.53 -11.50
CA CYS A 31 -8.95 -6.73 -12.30
C CYS A 31 -10.06 -7.35 -13.16
N HIS A 32 -11.28 -6.84 -13.10
CA HIS A 32 -12.44 -7.36 -13.85
C HIS A 32 -12.99 -6.36 -14.87
N GLN A 33 -12.18 -5.41 -15.30
CA GLN A 33 -12.61 -4.36 -16.22
C GLN A 33 -12.18 -4.66 -17.65
N ASP A 34 -13.09 -4.39 -18.58
CA ASP A 34 -12.83 -4.54 -20.00
C ASP A 34 -11.92 -3.42 -20.54
N GLU A 35 -11.47 -3.57 -21.77
CA GLU A 35 -10.59 -2.59 -22.41
C GLU A 35 -11.28 -1.22 -22.56
N ALA A 36 -12.59 -1.22 -22.81
CA ALA A 36 -13.39 0.00 -22.96
C ALA A 36 -13.48 0.81 -21.65
N PHE A 37 -13.54 0.15 -20.50
CA PHE A 37 -13.44 0.80 -19.20
C PHE A 37 -12.08 1.46 -19.04
N TRP A 38 -11.00 0.73 -19.34
CA TRP A 38 -9.64 1.25 -19.15
C TRP A 38 -9.34 2.45 -20.04
N GLN A 39 -9.75 2.42 -21.31
CA GLN A 39 -9.59 3.58 -22.21
C GLN A 39 -10.32 4.81 -21.68
N ARG A 40 -11.55 4.64 -21.16
CA ARG A 40 -12.31 5.72 -20.53
C ARG A 40 -11.63 6.22 -19.26
N PHE A 41 -11.19 5.32 -18.38
CA PHE A 41 -10.47 5.65 -17.16
C PHE A 41 -9.20 6.45 -17.45
N GLU A 42 -8.38 6.02 -18.42
CA GLU A 42 -7.13 6.69 -18.74
C GLU A 42 -7.33 8.08 -19.37
N THR A 43 -8.45 8.28 -20.07
CA THR A 43 -8.87 9.58 -20.62
C THR A 43 -9.28 10.55 -19.51
N LEU A 44 -10.04 10.07 -18.53
CA LEU A 44 -10.53 10.88 -17.41
C LEU A 44 -9.45 11.14 -16.34
N ALA A 45 -8.51 10.20 -16.18
CA ALA A 45 -7.48 10.23 -15.15
C ALA A 45 -6.07 10.14 -15.78
N PRO A 46 -5.55 11.23 -16.38
CA PRO A 46 -4.21 11.24 -16.96
C PRO A 46 -3.15 11.02 -15.88
N ALA A 47 -2.13 10.22 -16.22
CA ALA A 47 -1.03 9.92 -15.29
C ALA A 47 -0.11 11.14 -15.10
N ARG A 48 0.24 11.42 -13.85
CA ARG A 48 1.19 12.47 -13.45
C ARG A 48 2.35 11.86 -12.69
N ARG A 49 3.55 12.40 -12.92
CA ARG A 49 4.77 12.02 -12.21
C ARG A 49 4.92 12.88 -10.95
N TYR A 50 5.19 12.22 -9.83
CA TYR A 50 5.54 12.85 -8.56
C TYR A 50 6.95 12.39 -8.18
N SER A 51 7.82 13.34 -7.85
CA SER A 51 9.18 13.01 -7.42
C SER A 51 9.18 12.45 -6.00
N ARG A 52 10.21 11.70 -5.65
CA ARG A 52 10.44 11.29 -4.26
C ARG A 52 10.31 12.47 -3.28
N GLY A 53 9.57 12.25 -2.19
CA GLY A 53 9.34 13.24 -1.14
C GLY A 53 8.12 14.14 -1.37
N CYS A 54 7.59 14.20 -2.59
CA CYS A 54 6.38 14.98 -2.88
C CYS A 54 5.14 14.35 -2.22
N PHE A 55 4.18 15.22 -1.90
CA PHE A 55 2.86 14.83 -1.44
C PHE A 55 1.87 14.81 -2.60
N VAL A 56 1.02 13.79 -2.62
CA VAL A 56 -0.07 13.62 -3.59
C VAL A 56 -1.37 14.21 -3.04
N ALA A 57 -1.57 14.12 -1.73
CA ALA A 57 -2.71 14.65 -1.00
C ALA A 57 -2.29 14.93 0.45
N PHE A 58 -2.98 15.86 1.12
CA PHE A 58 -2.75 16.18 2.52
C PHE A 58 -3.94 15.76 3.40
N GLU A 59 -3.63 15.40 4.65
CA GLU A 59 -4.62 15.23 5.70
C GLU A 59 -5.38 16.54 5.93
N GLY A 60 -6.70 16.46 6.07
CA GLY A 60 -7.58 17.61 6.26
C GLY A 60 -8.09 18.25 4.96
N ASP A 61 -7.51 17.91 3.80
CA ASP A 61 -8.02 18.38 2.51
C ASP A 61 -9.43 17.83 2.24
N SER A 62 -10.27 18.65 1.61
CA SER A 62 -11.61 18.24 1.19
C SER A 62 -11.53 17.17 0.09
N PRO A 63 -12.33 16.09 0.16
CA PRO A 63 -12.20 14.99 -0.77
C PRO A 63 -12.75 15.34 -2.16
N SER A 64 -11.86 15.42 -3.15
CA SER A 64 -12.19 15.78 -4.54
C SER A 64 -12.11 14.61 -5.51
N GLY A 65 -11.53 13.48 -5.09
CA GLY A 65 -11.41 12.29 -5.93
C GLY A 65 -10.62 11.17 -5.27
N ILE A 66 -10.22 10.20 -6.09
CA ILE A 66 -9.30 9.12 -5.72
C ILE A 66 -8.00 9.22 -6.49
N TRP A 67 -6.96 8.60 -5.94
CA TRP A 67 -5.69 8.38 -6.63
C TRP A 67 -5.44 6.90 -6.84
N VAL A 68 -4.91 6.55 -8.00
CA VAL A 68 -4.40 5.20 -8.28
C VAL A 68 -2.90 5.29 -8.49
N LEU A 69 -2.15 4.57 -7.64
CA LEU A 69 -0.70 4.50 -7.75
C LEU A 69 -0.34 3.52 -8.88
N CYS A 70 0.15 4.03 -10.00
CA CYS A 70 0.52 3.21 -11.15
C CYS A 70 1.93 2.63 -10.98
N ARG A 71 2.89 3.44 -10.56
CA ARG A 71 4.28 3.02 -10.36
C ARG A 71 4.85 3.74 -9.14
N GLY A 72 5.82 3.11 -8.51
CA GLY A 72 6.51 3.65 -7.34
C GLY A 72 5.89 3.14 -6.03
N ARG A 73 6.21 3.83 -4.94
CA ARG A 73 5.72 3.55 -3.58
C ARG A 73 5.37 4.83 -2.87
N ALA A 74 4.30 4.78 -2.08
CA ALA A 74 3.87 5.88 -1.24
C ALA A 74 3.64 5.43 0.20
N GLU A 75 3.68 6.39 1.12
CA GLU A 75 3.31 6.24 2.52
C GLU A 75 2.00 6.97 2.77
N LEU A 76 1.08 6.31 3.48
CA LEU A 76 -0.06 6.95 4.12
C LEU A 76 0.37 7.34 5.53
N ILE A 77 0.39 8.63 5.82
CA ILE A 77 0.81 9.16 7.12
C ILE A 77 -0.26 10.09 7.68
N CYS A 78 -0.40 10.13 9.00
CA CYS A 78 -1.23 11.14 9.67
C CYS A 78 -0.47 11.82 10.82
N GLY A 79 -0.98 12.96 11.25
CA GLY A 79 -0.44 13.76 12.34
C GLY A 79 0.23 15.05 11.85
N SER A 80 1.32 15.43 12.52
CA SER A 80 2.02 16.71 12.26
C SER A 80 3.43 16.48 11.76
N GLU A 81 4.07 17.50 11.20
CA GLU A 81 5.47 17.43 10.72
C GLU A 81 6.46 16.92 11.78
N HIS A 82 6.21 17.22 13.06
CA HIS A 82 7.08 16.80 14.17
C HIS A 82 6.69 15.44 14.76
N ARG A 83 5.49 14.96 14.46
CA ARG A 83 4.96 13.70 14.99
C ARG A 83 4.00 13.08 13.98
N GLU A 84 4.59 12.32 13.06
CA GLU A 84 3.87 11.54 12.05
C GLU A 84 3.73 10.07 12.46
N VAL A 85 2.58 9.48 12.15
CA VAL A 85 2.32 8.04 12.28
C VAL A 85 2.22 7.44 10.88
N LEU A 86 3.01 6.42 10.60
CA LEU A 86 2.92 5.67 9.35
C LEU A 86 1.75 4.69 9.43
N ILE A 87 0.68 4.97 8.70
CA ILE A 87 -0.52 4.14 8.64
C ILE A 87 -0.32 2.94 7.73
N ARG A 88 0.25 3.14 6.54
CA ARG A 88 0.41 2.07 5.54
C ARG A 88 1.45 2.45 4.50
N LEU A 89 2.06 1.44 3.89
CA LEU A 89 2.85 1.58 2.67
C LEU A 89 2.03 1.08 1.49
N CYS A 90 2.00 1.86 0.43
CA CYS A 90 1.20 1.63 -0.76
C CYS A 90 2.11 1.35 -1.96
N GLY A 91 1.70 0.39 -2.78
CA GLY A 91 2.37 0.00 -4.01
C GLY A 91 1.50 0.15 -5.27
N PRO A 92 2.05 -0.25 -6.42
CA PRO A 92 1.35 -0.21 -7.69
C PRO A 92 0.00 -0.96 -7.67
N GLY A 93 -1.02 -0.37 -8.28
CA GLY A 93 -2.39 -0.89 -8.37
C GLY A 93 -3.29 -0.51 -7.20
N GLU A 94 -2.75 0.10 -6.15
CA GLU A 94 -3.55 0.53 -5.00
C GLU A 94 -4.32 1.82 -5.27
N THR A 95 -5.53 1.87 -4.71
CA THR A 95 -6.40 3.04 -4.73
C THR A 95 -6.32 3.75 -3.38
N LEU A 96 -6.20 5.07 -3.40
CA LEU A 96 -6.01 5.95 -2.25
C LEU A 96 -7.07 7.05 -2.25
N GLY A 97 -7.37 7.59 -1.07
CA GLY A 97 -8.35 8.68 -0.90
C GLY A 97 -9.83 8.24 -0.98
N HIS A 98 -10.09 6.96 -1.23
CA HIS A 98 -11.46 6.44 -1.33
C HIS A 98 -12.24 6.56 -0.01
N THR A 99 -11.61 6.43 1.16
CA THR A 99 -12.26 6.59 2.47
C THR A 99 -12.90 7.96 2.63
N GLY A 100 -12.13 9.03 2.44
CA GLY A 100 -12.64 10.41 2.48
C GLY A 100 -13.69 10.67 1.39
N LEU A 101 -13.44 10.19 0.16
CA LEU A 101 -14.36 10.38 -0.95
C LEU A 101 -15.76 9.82 -0.70
N PHE A 102 -15.86 8.57 -0.23
CA PHE A 102 -17.15 7.90 -0.03
C PHE A 102 -17.83 8.26 1.30
N SER A 103 -17.07 8.65 2.32
CA SER A 103 -17.63 9.13 3.61
C SER A 103 -18.04 10.60 3.58
N GLY A 104 -17.55 11.38 2.61
CA GLY A 104 -17.73 12.83 2.57
C GLY A 104 -16.93 13.58 3.65
N GLN A 105 -16.03 12.90 4.36
CA GLN A 105 -15.14 13.49 5.34
C GLN A 105 -13.84 13.96 4.70
N PRO A 106 -13.14 14.95 5.27
CA PRO A 106 -11.78 15.29 4.88
C PRO A 106 -10.86 14.06 4.83
N TYR A 107 -9.82 14.10 3.99
CA TYR A 107 -8.84 13.01 3.99
C TYR A 107 -8.21 12.86 5.38
N ASP A 108 -8.19 11.63 5.87
CA ASP A 108 -7.70 11.27 7.20
C ASP A 108 -6.19 10.97 7.23
N VAL A 109 -5.55 10.99 6.07
CA VAL A 109 -4.12 10.75 5.88
C VAL A 109 -3.57 11.62 4.75
N SER A 110 -2.31 12.01 4.90
CA SER A 110 -1.48 12.52 3.82
C SER A 110 -0.86 11.37 3.02
N VAL A 111 -0.64 11.58 1.73
CA VAL A 111 0.00 10.61 0.83
C VAL A 111 1.36 11.13 0.39
N ARG A 112 2.45 10.52 0.87
CA ARG A 112 3.83 10.94 0.55
C ARG A 112 4.55 9.93 -0.32
N CYS A 113 5.10 10.35 -1.46
CA CYS A 113 5.90 9.50 -2.34
C CYS A 113 7.27 9.20 -1.69
N VAL A 114 7.64 7.91 -1.57
CA VAL A 114 8.96 7.51 -1.02
C VAL A 114 10.00 7.22 -2.11
N GLU A 115 9.55 7.17 -3.36
CA GLU A 115 10.34 7.10 -4.58
C GLU A 115 9.58 7.85 -5.69
N ASP A 116 10.14 7.92 -6.89
CA ASP A 116 9.43 8.51 -8.02
C ASP A 116 8.18 7.69 -8.36
N CYS A 117 7.03 8.36 -8.31
CA CYS A 117 5.73 7.75 -8.47
C CYS A 117 5.03 8.24 -9.73
N TRP A 118 4.26 7.34 -10.34
CA TRP A 118 3.26 7.69 -11.34
C TRP A 118 1.88 7.48 -10.73
N VAL A 119 1.07 8.53 -10.73
CA VAL A 119 -0.23 8.54 -10.06
C VAL A 119 -1.29 9.09 -11.02
N ARG A 120 -2.43 8.41 -11.10
CA ARG A 120 -3.62 8.90 -11.80
C ARG A 120 -4.61 9.42 -10.78
N PHE A 121 -5.12 10.63 -11.00
CA PHE A 121 -6.19 11.21 -10.18
C PHE A 121 -7.50 11.14 -10.96
N LEU A 122 -8.54 10.61 -10.32
CA LEU A 122 -9.88 10.53 -10.87
C LEU A 122 -10.82 11.33 -9.98
N ALA A 123 -11.39 12.40 -10.54
CA ALA A 123 -12.32 13.28 -9.83
C ALA A 123 -13.59 12.52 -9.41
N LYS A 124 -14.23 12.97 -8.33
CA LYS A 124 -15.46 12.37 -7.80
C LYS A 124 -16.53 12.22 -8.87
N GLU A 125 -16.78 13.28 -9.63
CA GLU A 125 -17.84 13.34 -10.63
C GLU A 125 -17.58 12.34 -11.75
N ASP A 126 -16.33 12.17 -12.14
CA ASP A 126 -15.93 11.23 -13.19
C ASP A 126 -15.93 9.79 -12.70
N LEU A 127 -15.57 9.55 -11.44
CA LEU A 127 -15.73 8.25 -10.80
C LEU A 127 -17.21 7.83 -10.76
N LEU A 128 -18.11 8.74 -10.40
CA LEU A 128 -19.55 8.47 -10.36
C LEU A 128 -20.12 8.19 -11.77
N LYS A 129 -19.60 8.85 -12.81
CA LYS A 129 -19.96 8.52 -14.21
C LYS A 129 -19.43 7.16 -14.66
N LEU A 130 -18.24 6.77 -14.19
CA LEU A 130 -17.65 5.45 -14.46
C LEU A 130 -18.32 4.32 -13.68
N LEU A 131 -19.00 4.64 -12.56
CA LEU A 131 -19.62 3.69 -11.65
C LEU A 131 -21.15 3.88 -11.58
N PRO A 132 -21.90 3.67 -12.67
CA PRO A 132 -23.36 3.65 -12.58
C PRO A 132 -23.84 2.54 -11.64
N ALA A 133 -25.09 2.65 -11.17
CA ALA A 133 -25.69 1.63 -10.31
C ALA A 133 -25.60 0.24 -10.97
N GLY A 134 -25.15 -0.77 -10.21
CA GLY A 134 -24.95 -2.13 -10.71
C GLY A 134 -23.60 -2.38 -11.41
N HIS A 135 -22.70 -1.39 -11.49
CA HIS A 135 -21.39 -1.60 -12.10
C HIS A 135 -20.57 -2.70 -11.37
N PRO A 136 -19.87 -3.59 -12.09
CA PRO A 136 -19.10 -4.68 -11.50
C PRO A 136 -18.02 -4.26 -10.49
N LEU A 137 -17.60 -2.99 -10.50
CA LEU A 137 -16.63 -2.43 -9.55
C LEU A 137 -17.20 -2.13 -8.15
N VAL A 138 -18.52 -2.06 -8.00
CA VAL A 138 -19.15 -1.73 -6.71
C VAL A 138 -18.80 -2.77 -5.65
N LEU A 139 -18.89 -4.07 -5.96
CA LEU A 139 -18.55 -5.14 -5.02
C LEU A 139 -17.05 -5.18 -4.66
N PRO A 140 -16.10 -5.09 -5.61
CA PRO A 140 -14.69 -4.90 -5.32
C PRO A 140 -14.40 -3.69 -4.43
N LEU A 141 -15.09 -2.56 -4.63
CA LEU A 141 -14.93 -1.37 -3.79
C LEU A 141 -15.42 -1.61 -2.36
N LEU A 142 -16.59 -2.25 -2.20
CA LEU A 142 -17.11 -2.63 -0.89
C LEU A 142 -16.18 -3.62 -0.18
N THR A 143 -15.55 -4.53 -0.94
CA THR A 143 -14.56 -5.48 -0.41
C THR A 143 -13.31 -4.75 0.05
N LEU A 144 -12.82 -3.76 -0.71
CA LEU A 144 -11.69 -2.90 -0.32
C LEU A 144 -11.99 -2.16 1.00
N LEU A 145 -13.14 -1.48 1.08
CA LEU A 145 -13.56 -0.78 2.30
C LEU A 145 -13.72 -1.72 3.50
N SER A 146 -14.30 -2.90 3.28
CA SER A 146 -14.46 -3.91 4.33
C SER A 146 -13.10 -4.42 4.81
N ALA A 147 -12.16 -4.66 3.90
CA ALA A 147 -10.80 -5.08 4.25
C ALA A 147 -10.08 -4.02 5.10
N GLU A 148 -10.16 -2.74 4.74
CA GLU A 148 -9.58 -1.65 5.52
C GLU A 148 -10.23 -1.53 6.91
N LEU A 149 -11.56 -1.69 7.01
CA LEU A 149 -12.26 -1.72 8.30
C LEU A 149 -11.80 -2.89 9.19
N HIS A 150 -11.64 -4.08 8.62
CA HIS A 150 -11.09 -5.23 9.33
C HIS A 150 -9.65 -4.96 9.81
N GLU A 151 -8.82 -4.29 9.00
CA GLU A 151 -7.47 -3.90 9.38
C GLU A 151 -7.46 -2.86 10.51
N ALA A 152 -8.31 -1.84 10.43
CA ALA A 152 -8.44 -0.84 11.49
C ALA A 152 -8.83 -1.51 12.83
N ARG A 153 -9.83 -2.41 12.81
CA ARG A 153 -10.25 -3.19 13.99
C ARG A 153 -9.14 -4.11 14.50
N ALA A 154 -8.37 -4.74 13.62
CA ALA A 154 -7.23 -5.56 14.01
C ALA A 154 -6.16 -4.75 14.75
N ARG A 155 -5.88 -3.52 14.30
CA ARG A 155 -4.97 -2.61 15.01
C ARG A 155 -5.50 -2.23 16.39
N VAL A 156 -6.79 -1.91 16.51
CA VAL A 156 -7.43 -1.64 17.81
C VAL A 156 -7.27 -2.84 18.75
N ARG A 157 -7.53 -4.07 18.28
CA ARG A 157 -7.31 -5.29 19.07
C ARG A 157 -5.85 -5.46 19.49
N MET A 158 -4.91 -5.22 18.59
CA MET A 158 -3.47 -5.35 18.85
C MET A 158 -2.99 -4.41 19.97
N PHE A 159 -3.51 -3.19 20.03
CA PHE A 159 -3.22 -2.25 21.12
C PHE A 159 -4.02 -2.58 22.39
N GLY A 160 -5.32 -2.85 22.27
CA GLY A 160 -6.20 -3.13 23.41
C GLY A 160 -5.84 -4.41 24.17
N LEU A 161 -5.41 -5.45 23.46
CA LEU A 161 -4.99 -6.74 24.03
C LEU A 161 -3.51 -6.78 24.44
N ARG A 162 -2.81 -5.63 24.39
CA ARG A 162 -1.40 -5.50 24.80
C ARG A 162 -0.50 -6.58 24.19
N TRP A 163 -0.69 -6.85 22.89
CA TRP A 163 0.12 -7.83 22.17
C TRP A 163 1.61 -7.54 22.37
N SER A 164 2.41 -8.62 22.46
CA SER A 164 3.86 -8.49 22.58
C SER A 164 4.46 -7.80 21.34
N PRO A 165 5.65 -7.19 21.45
CA PRO A 165 6.30 -6.63 20.26
C PRO A 165 6.61 -7.68 19.17
N ALA A 166 6.77 -8.95 19.55
CA ALA A 166 6.88 -10.05 18.58
C ALA A 166 5.58 -10.22 17.80
N SER A 167 4.43 -10.28 18.48
CA SER A 167 3.11 -10.45 17.87
C SER A 167 2.75 -9.27 16.97
N HIS A 168 3.04 -8.04 17.40
CA HIS A 168 2.90 -6.82 16.59
C HIS A 168 3.71 -6.94 15.29
N LEU A 169 5.00 -7.28 15.40
CA LEU A 169 5.86 -7.42 14.24
C LEU A 169 5.40 -8.55 13.32
N ALA A 170 5.03 -9.71 13.86
CA ALA A 170 4.53 -10.85 13.12
C ALA A 170 3.27 -10.49 12.30
N TRP A 171 2.33 -9.75 12.89
CA TRP A 171 1.13 -9.28 12.23
C TRP A 171 1.43 -8.39 11.02
N HIS A 172 2.31 -7.40 11.20
CA HIS A 172 2.71 -6.52 10.10
C HIS A 172 3.43 -7.28 8.99
N LEU A 173 4.32 -8.24 9.32
CA LEU A 173 5.00 -9.06 8.33
C LEU A 173 4.01 -9.92 7.52
N LEU A 174 3.04 -10.56 8.18
CA LEU A 174 1.98 -11.35 7.54
C LEU A 174 1.14 -10.51 6.57
N ARG A 175 0.80 -9.28 6.95
CA ARG A 175 0.07 -8.35 6.07
C ARG A 175 0.83 -8.02 4.78
N GLN A 176 2.16 -7.91 4.84
CA GLN A 176 2.97 -7.64 3.65
C GLN A 176 2.99 -8.80 2.64
N GLY A 177 2.68 -10.03 3.08
CA GLY A 177 2.69 -11.20 2.20
C GLY A 177 1.42 -11.43 1.38
N GLY A 178 0.32 -10.72 1.67
CA GLY A 178 -0.94 -10.84 0.92
C GLY A 178 -1.39 -12.31 0.74
N MET A 179 -1.66 -12.71 -0.52
CA MET A 179 -2.07 -14.08 -0.84
C MET A 179 -1.02 -15.13 -0.49
N ALA A 180 0.28 -14.82 -0.63
CA ALA A 180 1.35 -15.76 -0.32
C ALA A 180 1.32 -16.09 1.17
N ALA A 181 1.17 -15.08 2.03
CA ALA A 181 0.96 -15.29 3.46
C ALA A 181 -0.28 -16.15 3.71
N SER A 182 -1.44 -15.79 3.16
CA SER A 182 -2.69 -16.55 3.36
C SER A 182 -2.58 -18.03 2.95
N ARG A 183 -1.81 -18.33 1.90
CA ARG A 183 -1.57 -19.70 1.42
C ARG A 183 -0.37 -20.40 2.08
N ASN A 184 0.24 -19.81 3.10
CA ASN A 184 1.45 -20.33 3.76
C ASN A 184 2.68 -20.44 2.85
N ASN A 185 2.70 -19.71 1.75
CA ASN A 185 3.84 -19.69 0.84
C ASN A 185 4.88 -18.68 1.30
N PRO A 186 6.19 -18.98 1.18
CA PRO A 186 7.25 -18.02 1.47
C PRO A 186 7.16 -16.77 0.57
N TYR A 187 7.55 -15.60 1.09
CA TYR A 187 7.53 -14.34 0.33
C TYR A 187 8.55 -13.31 0.81
N ARG A 188 8.96 -12.43 -0.10
CA ARG A 188 9.91 -11.35 0.16
C ARG A 188 9.20 -10.05 0.50
N ILE A 189 9.72 -9.35 1.50
CA ILE A 189 9.26 -8.05 1.96
C ILE A 189 10.35 -7.02 1.66
N ALA A 190 9.99 -6.01 0.87
CA ALA A 190 10.87 -4.89 0.51
C ALA A 190 10.71 -3.73 1.52
N LEU A 191 10.86 -4.02 2.81
CA LEU A 191 10.77 -3.03 3.89
C LEU A 191 12.07 -2.95 4.67
N THR A 192 12.50 -1.71 4.92
CA THR A 192 13.64 -1.44 5.79
C THR A 192 13.25 -1.59 7.27
N ILE A 193 14.26 -1.77 8.12
CA ILE A 193 14.07 -1.76 9.59
C ILE A 193 13.42 -0.46 10.07
N ARG A 194 13.76 0.68 9.46
CA ARG A 194 13.19 1.98 9.79
C ARG A 194 11.70 2.07 9.44
N GLN A 195 11.30 1.52 8.30
CA GLN A 195 9.88 1.45 7.91
C GLN A 195 9.10 0.52 8.85
N LEU A 196 9.65 -0.65 9.20
CA LEU A 196 9.03 -1.55 10.17
C LEU A 196 8.89 -0.91 11.56
N ALA A 197 9.89 -0.17 12.01
CA ALA A 197 9.84 0.61 13.25
C ALA A 197 8.70 1.64 13.22
N ARG A 198 8.59 2.42 12.12
CA ARG A 198 7.51 3.40 11.95
C ARG A 198 6.12 2.75 11.88
N LEU A 199 5.98 1.62 11.18
CA LEU A 199 4.73 0.87 11.08
C LEU A 199 4.28 0.29 12.44
N THR A 200 5.22 -0.24 13.23
CA THR A 200 4.92 -0.89 14.51
C THR A 200 4.87 0.10 15.68
N GLY A 201 5.39 1.31 15.51
CA GLY A 201 5.61 2.26 16.61
C GLY A 201 6.75 1.88 17.55
N PHE A 202 7.55 0.86 17.23
CA PHE A 202 8.68 0.44 18.07
C PHE A 202 10.00 1.09 17.66
N SER A 203 10.97 1.07 18.58
CA SER A 203 12.34 1.47 18.24
C SER A 203 12.95 0.51 17.18
N PRO A 204 13.84 1.00 16.29
CA PRO A 204 14.60 0.15 15.38
C PRO A 204 15.35 -0.98 16.08
N ARG A 205 15.84 -0.75 17.31
CA ARG A 205 16.51 -1.76 18.14
C ARG A 205 15.55 -2.88 18.55
N THR A 206 14.32 -2.54 18.93
CA THR A 206 13.27 -3.50 19.27
C THR A 206 12.91 -4.35 18.05
N VAL A 207 12.70 -3.74 16.89
CA VAL A 207 12.41 -4.47 15.64
C VAL A 207 13.56 -5.43 15.31
N GLN A 208 14.81 -4.97 15.36
CA GLN A 208 15.97 -5.83 15.10
C GLN A 208 16.07 -7.00 16.08
N LYS A 209 15.78 -6.77 17.37
CA LYS A 209 15.76 -7.82 18.40
C LYS A 209 14.78 -8.93 18.02
N TYR A 210 13.53 -8.60 17.69
CA TYR A 210 12.53 -9.63 17.37
C TYR A 210 12.72 -10.26 15.99
N LEU A 211 13.24 -9.53 15.01
CA LEU A 211 13.72 -10.15 13.76
C LEU A 211 14.88 -11.12 13.99
N ALA A 212 15.75 -10.90 14.99
CA ALA A 212 16.78 -11.86 15.35
C ALA A 212 16.18 -13.14 15.98
N VAL A 213 15.14 -13.01 16.81
CA VAL A 213 14.39 -14.15 17.35
C VAL A 213 13.78 -14.98 16.22
N PHE A 214 13.01 -14.35 15.34
CA PHE A 214 12.39 -15.04 14.20
C PHE A 214 13.42 -15.70 13.27
N ARG A 215 14.61 -15.12 13.13
CA ARG A 215 15.70 -15.72 12.33
C ARG A 215 16.30 -16.96 12.98
N ARG A 216 16.53 -16.93 14.30
CA ARG A 216 17.04 -18.10 15.04
C ARG A 216 16.08 -19.28 14.95
N GLU A 217 14.78 -19.00 14.91
CA GLU A 217 13.73 -20.01 14.73
C GLU A 217 13.46 -20.39 13.27
N GLY A 218 14.20 -19.83 12.31
CA GLY A 218 14.04 -20.13 10.88
C GLY A 218 12.78 -19.55 10.22
N VAL A 219 11.96 -18.78 10.95
CA VAL A 219 10.67 -18.22 10.49
C VAL A 219 10.88 -17.11 9.46
N VAL A 220 11.91 -16.29 9.67
CA VAL A 220 12.32 -15.24 8.72
C VAL A 220 13.80 -15.38 8.39
N GLY A 221 14.20 -14.91 7.21
CA GLY A 221 15.57 -14.79 6.76
C GLY A 221 15.86 -13.41 6.21
N ARG A 222 17.11 -13.17 5.87
CA ARG A 222 17.52 -11.96 5.16
C ARG A 222 18.47 -12.35 4.05
N GLU A 223 18.13 -11.92 2.84
CA GLU A 223 18.98 -12.01 1.66
C GLU A 223 19.22 -10.57 1.21
N ASP A 224 20.48 -10.14 1.24
CA ASP A 224 20.90 -8.76 0.99
C ASP A 224 20.18 -7.73 1.90
N GLN A 225 19.37 -6.88 1.27
CA GLN A 225 18.54 -5.83 1.88
C GLN A 225 17.07 -6.25 1.99
N THR A 226 16.71 -7.46 1.56
CA THR A 226 15.34 -7.94 1.49
C THR A 226 15.05 -8.91 2.63
N LEU A 227 13.97 -8.65 3.37
CA LEU A 227 13.51 -9.56 4.41
C LEU A 227 12.71 -10.69 3.75
N TRP A 228 12.97 -11.93 4.13
CA TRP A 228 12.27 -13.11 3.62
C TRP A 228 11.44 -13.74 4.74
N VAL A 229 10.13 -13.87 4.57
CA VAL A 229 9.30 -14.71 5.43
C VAL A 229 9.33 -16.12 4.86
N LYS A 230 9.96 -17.04 5.59
CA LYS A 230 10.16 -18.44 5.17
C LYS A 230 9.00 -19.32 5.58
N ASP A 231 8.44 -19.08 6.76
CA ASP A 231 7.34 -19.86 7.31
C ASP A 231 6.21 -18.96 7.83
N PRO A 232 5.23 -18.63 6.97
CA PRO A 232 4.07 -17.83 7.39
C PRO A 232 3.17 -18.57 8.40
N ALA A 233 3.15 -19.90 8.40
CA ALA A 233 2.36 -20.70 9.33
C ALA A 233 2.91 -20.54 10.75
N ARG A 234 4.22 -20.73 10.93
CA ARG A 234 4.89 -20.51 12.21
C ARG A 234 4.80 -19.06 12.67
N LEU A 235 4.89 -18.10 11.73
CA LEU A 235 4.73 -16.68 12.06
C LEU A 235 3.34 -16.35 12.61
N ARG A 236 2.27 -17.04 12.18
CA ARG A 236 0.91 -16.84 12.74
C ARG A 236 0.76 -17.32 14.18
N GLN A 237 1.52 -18.31 14.61
CA GLN A 237 1.43 -18.81 15.99
C GLN A 237 1.80 -17.73 17.03
N TYR A 238 2.60 -16.73 16.64
CA TYR A 238 2.89 -15.55 17.45
C TYR A 238 1.67 -14.65 17.70
N LEU A 239 0.61 -14.75 16.89
CA LEU A 239 -0.65 -14.01 17.08
C LEU A 239 -1.61 -14.74 18.01
N GLU A 240 -1.52 -16.06 18.06
CA GLU A 240 -2.42 -16.96 18.79
C GLU A 240 -2.02 -17.15 20.26
N SER A 241 -0.81 -16.74 20.66
CA SER A 241 -0.32 -16.84 22.05
C SER A 241 -1.07 -15.94 23.07
N PHE A 242 -2.24 -15.40 22.69
CA PHE A 242 -3.11 -14.54 23.49
C PHE A 242 -4.59 -14.97 23.43
N ALA A 243 -4.87 -16.18 22.94
CA ALA A 243 -6.17 -16.84 23.09
C ALA A 243 -6.17 -17.74 24.34
#